data_AF-A0A453P1T1-F1
#
_entry.id   AF-A0A453P1T1-F1
#
_cell.length_a   1.000
_cell.length_b   1.000
_cell.length_c   1.000
_cell.angle_alpha   90.00
_cell.angle_beta   90.00
_cell.angle_gamma   90.00
#
_symmetry.space_group_name_H-M   'P 1'
#
loop_
_entity.id
_entity.type
_entity.pdbx_description
1 polymer ?
#
loop_
_entity_poly.entity_id
_entity_poly.type
_entity_poly.pdbx_seq_one_letter_code
_entity_poly.pdbx_strand_id
1 'polypeptide(L)'
;MDAIRKQLDQLMGANRNGDVREVSRKYYDRDVCRLFLAGLCPHDLFQLTKMDMGPCPKLHSLQLRKEYEEAKAKGMDNYDHELEETVERLIVECERKIQRALKRLEEEDAKAAIAISITEVTQSKEVLEFSKQIKEKMKEIDTFDFDGNTEGKIRATEEVDKLKEQRAEEQAKLLLEAFNKDRVLLVNSLQTATQSTAPAAPDARTQEMINEKLKKAEELGESGMIDEAQKLLDEAEALKKLGARPQPVPDSAKMSTHVQITDQKLRLCDICGAFLSVYDSDRRLADHFGGKLHMGYMLIREKLSELQEEKNKRRKVDRTEHDRRSLRLPSFKVS
;
A
#
# COMPACT_ATOMS: atom_id res chain seq x y z
N MET A 1 25.54 -19.37 27.14
CA MET A 1 25.34 -20.73 26.58
C MET A 1 24.10 -20.80 25.70
N ASP A 2 22.95 -20.26 26.12
CA ASP A 2 21.69 -20.37 25.34
C ASP A 2 21.62 -19.55 24.04
N ALA A 3 22.26 -18.37 24.00
CA ALA A 3 22.29 -17.56 22.77
C ALA A 3 23.03 -18.27 21.63
N ILE A 4 24.16 -18.93 21.95
CA ILE A 4 24.97 -19.69 21.00
C ILE A 4 24.20 -20.95 20.54
N ARG A 5 23.46 -21.60 21.45
CA ARG A 5 22.57 -22.72 21.12
C ARG A 5 21.46 -22.30 20.16
N LYS A 6 20.78 -21.19 20.43
CA LYS A 6 19.71 -20.65 19.59
C LYS A 6 20.19 -20.28 18.19
N GLN A 7 21.40 -19.73 18.08
CA GLN A 7 22.01 -19.37 16.80
C GLN A 7 22.47 -20.62 16.01
N LEU A 8 22.93 -21.66 16.70
CA LEU A 8 23.28 -22.95 16.10
C LEU A 8 22.05 -23.75 15.65
N ASP A 9 20.94 -23.70 16.40
CA ASP A 9 19.66 -24.32 16.02
C ASP A 9 19.05 -23.64 14.78
N GLN A 10 19.35 -22.35 14.57
CA GLN A 10 18.94 -21.57 13.39
C GLN A 10 19.76 -21.93 12.14
N LEU A 11 21.01 -22.35 12.31
CA LEU A 11 21.95 -22.67 11.23
C LEU A 11 22.00 -24.16 10.86
N MET A 12 21.82 -25.05 11.84
CA MET A 12 21.99 -26.51 11.68
C MET A 12 20.71 -27.29 12.00
N GLY A 13 19.61 -26.59 12.30
CA GLY A 13 18.35 -27.17 12.78
C GLY A 13 18.42 -27.60 14.25
N ALA A 14 17.29 -27.49 14.94
CA ALA A 14 17.14 -27.92 16.35
C ALA A 14 17.44 -29.44 16.57
N ASN A 15 17.60 -30.20 15.49
CA ASN A 15 17.82 -31.65 15.49
C ASN A 15 19.30 -32.07 15.58
N ARG A 16 20.25 -31.13 15.76
CA ARG A 16 21.70 -31.43 15.78
C ARG A 16 22.13 -32.37 16.92
N ASN A 17 21.48 -32.28 18.08
CA ASN A 17 21.98 -32.92 19.30
C ASN A 17 21.40 -34.32 19.53
N GLY A 18 20.61 -34.89 18.62
CA GLY A 18 20.02 -36.24 18.76
C GLY A 18 19.06 -36.43 19.96
N ASP A 19 18.93 -35.43 20.83
CA ASP A 19 18.14 -35.43 22.08
C ASP A 19 16.73 -34.87 21.91
N VAL A 20 16.20 -34.87 20.69
CA VAL A 20 14.78 -34.69 20.47
C VAL A 20 14.23 -36.09 20.32
N ARG A 21 13.62 -36.62 21.39
CA ARG A 21 12.47 -37.51 21.19
C ARG A 21 11.61 -36.75 20.20
N GLU A 22 11.57 -37.18 18.93
CA GLU A 22 10.56 -36.72 17.99
C GLU A 22 9.25 -36.87 18.75
N VAL A 23 8.77 -35.77 19.32
CA VAL A 23 7.43 -35.78 19.87
C VAL A 23 6.64 -35.86 18.59
N SER A 24 6.23 -37.09 18.26
CA SER A 24 5.42 -37.45 17.11
C SER A 24 4.04 -36.80 17.30
N ARG A 25 4.03 -35.47 17.30
CA ARG A 25 2.84 -34.64 17.34
C ARG A 25 2.28 -34.67 15.95
N LYS A 26 0.99 -34.94 15.84
CA LYS A 26 0.30 -34.95 14.54
C LYS A 26 -0.18 -33.54 14.26
N TYR A 27 -0.36 -33.19 12.99
CA TYR A 27 -0.88 -31.88 12.61
C TYR A 27 -2.30 -31.58 13.17
N TYR A 28 -3.01 -32.60 13.64
CA TYR A 28 -4.33 -32.50 14.30
C TYR A 28 -4.29 -32.03 15.75
N ASP A 29 -3.13 -32.00 16.38
CA ASP A 29 -3.02 -31.69 17.80
C ASP A 29 -3.40 -30.24 18.09
N ARG A 30 -4.08 -29.99 19.23
CA ARG A 30 -4.58 -28.64 19.61
C ARG A 30 -3.45 -27.62 19.84
N ASP A 31 -2.25 -28.13 20.13
CA ASP A 31 -1.04 -27.34 20.34
C ASP A 31 -0.46 -26.80 19.03
N VAL A 32 -0.84 -27.35 17.88
CA VAL A 32 -0.34 -26.94 16.57
C VAL A 32 -1.16 -25.77 16.02
N CYS A 33 -0.48 -24.78 15.45
CA CYS A 33 -1.15 -23.60 14.93
C CYS A 33 -1.82 -23.90 13.58
N ARG A 34 -3.15 -24.11 13.60
CA ARG A 34 -3.95 -24.32 12.38
C ARG A 34 -3.82 -23.20 11.35
N LEU A 35 -3.71 -21.95 11.81
CA LEU A 35 -3.52 -20.79 10.94
C LEU A 35 -2.18 -20.86 10.19
N PHE A 36 -1.12 -21.29 10.89
CA PHE A 36 0.19 -21.50 10.29
C PHE A 36 0.18 -22.66 9.29
N LEU A 37 -0.54 -23.76 9.60
CA LEU A 37 -0.73 -24.88 8.67
C LEU A 37 -1.47 -24.44 7.41
N ALA A 38 -2.49 -23.58 7.53
CA ALA A 38 -3.22 -23.00 6.41
C ALA A 38 -2.41 -21.93 5.62
N GLY A 39 -1.21 -21.58 6.13
CA GLY A 39 -0.19 -20.87 5.40
C GLY A 39 0.12 -19.46 5.89
N LEU A 40 -0.67 -18.90 6.82
CA LEU A 40 -0.44 -17.56 7.36
C LEU A 40 -0.86 -17.48 8.84
N CYS A 41 0.09 -17.14 9.70
CA CYS A 41 -0.20 -16.84 11.10
C CYS A 41 -0.15 -15.33 11.35
N PRO A 42 -1.26 -14.67 11.76
CA PRO A 42 -1.27 -13.25 12.08
C PRO A 42 -0.29 -12.85 13.20
N HIS A 43 -0.05 -13.76 14.16
CA HIS A 43 0.90 -13.53 15.25
C HIS A 43 2.34 -13.46 14.79
N ASP A 44 2.69 -14.12 13.67
CA ASP A 44 4.04 -14.10 13.11
C ASP A 44 4.24 -12.87 12.22
N LEU A 45 3.20 -12.54 11.46
CA LEU A 45 3.23 -11.43 10.51
C LEU A 45 3.36 -10.05 11.19
N PHE A 46 2.73 -9.88 12.36
CA PHE A 46 2.69 -8.60 13.06
C PHE A 46 3.65 -8.51 14.26
N GLN A 47 4.61 -9.43 14.40
CA GLN A 47 5.63 -9.34 15.45
C GLN A 47 6.41 -8.02 15.35
N LEU A 48 6.65 -7.39 16.50
CA LEU A 48 7.38 -6.12 16.61
C LEU A 48 6.69 -4.96 15.89
N THR A 49 5.38 -5.03 15.68
CA THR A 49 4.58 -3.95 15.10
C THR A 49 3.60 -3.36 16.11
N LYS A 50 2.95 -2.24 15.76
CA LYS A 50 1.88 -1.65 16.59
C LYS A 50 0.67 -2.58 16.78
N MET A 51 0.54 -3.62 15.96
CA MET A 51 -0.52 -4.62 16.00
C MET A 51 -0.04 -5.97 16.56
N ASP A 52 1.09 -5.97 17.27
CA ASP A 52 1.69 -7.20 17.80
C ASP A 52 0.80 -7.82 18.89
N MET A 53 0.41 -9.07 18.65
CA MET A 53 -0.36 -9.90 19.59
C MET A 53 0.54 -10.75 20.49
N GLY A 54 1.87 -10.63 20.33
CA GLY A 54 2.87 -11.44 20.97
C GLY A 54 3.21 -12.71 20.18
N PRO A 55 4.22 -13.48 20.64
CA PRO A 55 4.59 -14.74 20.01
C PRO A 55 3.43 -15.72 20.03
N CYS A 56 3.29 -16.51 18.97
CA CYS A 56 2.18 -17.46 18.88
C CYS A 56 2.25 -18.48 20.02
N PRO A 57 1.17 -18.73 20.77
CA PRO A 57 1.14 -19.75 21.82
C PRO A 57 1.14 -21.18 21.26
N LYS A 58 0.92 -21.33 19.95
CA LYS A 58 0.83 -22.60 19.25
C LYS A 58 2.12 -22.89 18.48
N LEU A 59 2.42 -24.17 18.31
CA LEU A 59 3.60 -24.64 17.60
C LEU A 59 3.52 -24.32 16.10
N HIS A 60 4.56 -23.67 15.60
CA HIS A 60 4.81 -23.46 14.18
C HIS A 60 5.91 -24.44 13.75
N SER A 61 5.53 -25.46 12.97
CA SER A 61 6.48 -26.40 12.36
C SER A 61 6.18 -26.53 10.88
N LEU A 62 7.21 -26.36 10.04
CA LEU A 62 7.10 -26.49 8.59
C LEU A 62 6.82 -27.94 8.18
N GLN A 63 7.30 -28.92 8.95
CA GLN A 63 7.05 -30.35 8.68
C GLN A 63 5.56 -30.68 8.79
N LEU A 64 4.90 -30.20 9.84
CA LEU A 64 3.45 -30.41 10.04
C LEU A 64 2.60 -29.70 8.98
N ARG A 65 3.07 -28.55 8.48
CA ARG A 65 2.41 -27.84 7.38
C ARG A 65 2.39 -28.68 6.10
N LYS A 66 3.50 -29.35 5.78
CA LYS A 66 3.58 -30.25 4.62
C LYS A 66 2.62 -31.44 4.74
N GLU A 67 2.60 -32.09 5.91
CA GLU A 67 1.65 -33.18 6.19
C GLU A 67 0.19 -32.72 6.01
N TYR A 68 -0.12 -31.51 6.46
CA TYR A 68 -1.44 -30.91 6.27
C TYR A 68 -1.73 -30.57 4.81
N GLU A 69 -0.78 -30.04 4.04
CA GLU A 69 -0.96 -29.76 2.61
C GLU A 69 -1.23 -31.04 1.80
N GLU A 70 -0.56 -32.15 2.14
CA GLU A 70 -0.85 -33.47 1.57
C GLU A 70 -2.23 -34.00 1.98
N ALA A 71 -2.65 -33.76 3.22
CA ALA A 71 -3.99 -34.14 3.70
C ALA A 71 -5.10 -33.28 3.07
N LYS A 72 -4.82 -31.98 2.86
CA LYS A 72 -5.68 -31.05 2.12
C LYS A 72 -5.84 -31.49 0.67
N ALA A 73 -4.76 -31.95 0.01
CA ALA A 73 -4.83 -32.51 -1.34
C ALA A 73 -5.69 -33.79 -1.40
N LYS A 74 -5.71 -34.58 -0.34
CA LYS A 74 -6.58 -35.77 -0.18
C LYS A 74 -8.02 -35.41 0.22
N GLY A 75 -8.32 -34.13 0.47
CA GLY A 75 -9.64 -33.64 0.85
C GLY A 75 -10.09 -34.03 2.26
N MET A 76 -9.17 -34.45 3.13
CA MET A 76 -9.50 -34.95 4.47
C MET A 76 -9.76 -33.81 5.47
N ASP A 77 -8.98 -32.72 5.40
CA ASP A 77 -9.06 -31.60 6.33
C ASP A 77 -8.97 -30.25 5.62
N ASN A 78 -9.82 -29.30 6.02
CA ASN A 78 -9.84 -27.93 5.49
C ASN A 78 -9.85 -26.92 6.66
N TYR A 79 -8.67 -26.53 7.15
CA TYR A 79 -8.49 -25.40 8.07
C TYR A 79 -8.55 -24.03 7.36
N ASP A 80 -8.69 -24.02 6.03
CA ASP A 80 -8.81 -22.81 5.22
C ASP A 80 -9.98 -21.91 5.66
N HIS A 81 -11.08 -22.51 6.12
CA HIS A 81 -12.23 -21.74 6.59
C HIS A 81 -11.94 -20.97 7.89
N GLU A 82 -11.23 -21.59 8.84
CA GLU A 82 -10.80 -20.94 10.09
C GLU A 82 -9.81 -19.80 9.79
N LEU A 83 -8.94 -19.99 8.78
CA LEU A 83 -8.04 -18.94 8.29
C LEU A 83 -8.82 -17.80 7.61
N GLU A 84 -9.76 -18.11 6.71
CA GLU A 84 -10.62 -17.14 6.02
C GLU A 84 -11.34 -16.24 7.04
N GLU A 85 -12.03 -16.82 8.03
CA GLU A 85 -12.74 -16.05 9.07
C GLU A 85 -11.80 -15.16 9.89
N THR A 86 -10.61 -15.65 10.23
CA THR A 86 -9.63 -14.88 11.01
C THR A 86 -9.07 -13.71 10.20
N VAL A 87 -8.74 -13.95 8.93
CA VAL A 87 -8.23 -12.95 7.99
C VAL A 87 -9.29 -11.89 7.67
N GLU A 88 -10.53 -12.31 7.41
CA GLU A 88 -11.68 -11.41 7.19
C GLU A 88 -11.90 -10.51 8.41
N ARG A 89 -11.82 -11.06 9.63
CA ARG A 89 -11.94 -10.27 10.86
C ARG A 89 -10.88 -9.17 10.93
N LEU A 90 -9.63 -9.49 10.63
CA LEU A 90 -8.53 -8.51 10.63
C LEU A 90 -8.71 -7.43 9.58
N ILE A 91 -9.18 -7.80 8.38
CA ILE A 91 -9.48 -6.84 7.31
C ILE A 91 -10.63 -5.93 7.71
N VAL A 92 -11.73 -6.47 8.24
CA VAL A 92 -12.88 -5.68 8.71
C VAL A 92 -12.48 -4.73 9.84
N GLU A 93 -11.62 -5.15 10.76
CA GLU A 93 -11.09 -4.26 11.80
C GLU A 93 -10.23 -3.13 11.22
N CYS A 94 -9.39 -3.43 10.22
CA CYS A 94 -8.56 -2.43 9.54
C CYS A 94 -9.44 -1.45 8.74
N GLU A 95 -10.41 -1.95 7.98
CA GLU A 95 -11.36 -1.14 7.22
C GLU A 95 -12.21 -0.27 8.12
N ARG A 96 -12.69 -0.79 9.27
CA ARG A 96 -13.39 0.04 10.27
C ARG A 96 -12.50 1.16 10.81
N LYS A 97 -11.20 0.91 11.02
CA LYS A 97 -10.25 1.97 11.43
C LYS A 97 -10.07 3.01 10.33
N ILE A 98 -9.90 2.57 9.08
CA ILE A 98 -9.78 3.44 7.91
C ILE A 98 -11.03 4.29 7.74
N GLN A 99 -12.23 3.71 7.80
CA GLN A 99 -13.50 4.41 7.66
C GLN A 99 -13.72 5.45 8.77
N ARG A 100 -13.38 5.12 10.02
CA ARG A 100 -13.43 6.11 11.11
C ARG A 100 -12.43 7.24 10.91
N ALA A 101 -11.24 6.93 10.41
CA ALA A 101 -10.21 7.93 10.13
C ALA A 101 -10.61 8.83 8.95
N LEU A 102 -11.18 8.26 7.88
CA LEU A 102 -11.71 8.99 6.73
C LEU A 102 -12.84 9.92 7.17
N LYS A 103 -13.79 9.43 7.98
CA LYS A 103 -14.88 10.26 8.50
C LYS A 103 -14.38 11.43 9.34
N ARG A 104 -13.34 11.24 10.17
CA ARG A 104 -12.73 12.36 10.91
C ARG A 104 -12.07 13.37 9.98
N LEU A 105 -11.39 12.90 8.93
CA LEU A 105 -10.77 13.76 7.94
C LEU A 105 -11.81 14.53 7.12
N GLU A 106 -12.96 13.93 6.81
CA GLU A 106 -14.08 14.60 6.16
C GLU A 106 -14.76 15.65 7.07
N GLU A 107 -14.89 15.37 8.37
CA GLU A 107 -15.47 16.28 9.36
C GLU A 107 -14.54 17.47 9.67
N GLU A 108 -13.22 17.24 9.72
CA GLU A 108 -12.21 18.27 10.00
C GLU A 108 -11.83 19.08 8.73
N ASP A 109 -11.77 18.45 7.55
CA ASP A 109 -11.38 19.04 6.27
C ASP A 109 -12.40 18.73 5.16
N ALA A 110 -13.61 19.28 5.25
CA ALA A 110 -14.75 19.04 4.32
C ALA A 110 -14.52 19.29 2.82
N LYS A 111 -13.28 19.58 2.38
CA LYS A 111 -12.87 19.76 0.98
C LYS A 111 -11.58 19.03 0.55
N ALA A 112 -10.89 18.28 1.43
CA ALA A 112 -9.59 17.67 1.11
C ALA A 112 -9.48 16.16 1.38
N ALA A 113 -10.53 15.52 1.87
CA ALA A 113 -10.55 14.08 2.10
C ALA A 113 -10.68 13.30 0.77
N ILE A 114 -9.58 13.15 0.04
CA ILE A 114 -9.49 12.21 -1.07
C ILE A 114 -8.73 10.99 -0.56
N ALA A 115 -9.47 9.91 -0.31
CA ALA A 115 -8.88 8.59 -0.15
C ALA A 115 -8.16 8.24 -1.46
N ILE A 116 -6.87 7.95 -1.38
CA ILE A 116 -6.13 7.45 -2.55
C ILE A 116 -6.59 6.01 -2.76
N SER A 117 -7.19 5.72 -3.91
CA SER A 117 -7.51 4.36 -4.33
C SER A 117 -6.24 3.65 -4.81
N ILE A 118 -5.37 3.32 -3.86
CA ILE A 118 -4.16 2.50 -4.02
C ILE A 118 -4.50 1.09 -4.55
N THR A 119 -5.77 0.66 -4.44
CA THR A 119 -6.32 -0.56 -5.05
C THR A 119 -6.00 -0.72 -6.54
N GLU A 120 -5.83 0.36 -7.31
CA GLU A 120 -5.49 0.26 -8.74
C GLU A 120 -4.01 -0.11 -8.99
N VAL A 121 -3.11 0.28 -8.09
CA VAL A 121 -1.67 0.06 -8.24
C VAL A 121 -1.29 -1.39 -7.95
N THR A 122 -2.03 -2.06 -7.07
CA THR A 122 -1.81 -3.48 -6.73
C THR A 122 -2.10 -4.44 -7.89
N GLN A 123 -2.72 -3.97 -8.97
CA GLN A 123 -3.08 -4.77 -10.16
C GLN A 123 -2.15 -4.53 -11.36
N SER A 124 -1.03 -3.81 -11.20
CA SER A 124 -0.11 -3.59 -12.30
C SER A 124 0.46 -4.91 -12.85
N LYS A 125 0.65 -4.96 -14.17
CA LYS A 125 1.07 -6.19 -14.88
C LYS A 125 2.41 -6.75 -14.36
N GLU A 126 3.33 -5.86 -13.99
CA GLU A 126 4.66 -6.21 -13.48
C GLU A 126 4.57 -6.93 -12.13
N VAL A 127 3.72 -6.43 -11.23
CA VAL A 127 3.49 -7.03 -9.91
C VAL A 127 2.88 -8.42 -10.04
N LEU A 128 1.95 -8.61 -10.98
CA LEU A 128 1.34 -9.92 -11.26
C LEU A 128 2.37 -10.90 -11.84
N GLU A 129 3.28 -10.44 -12.70
CA GLU A 129 4.35 -11.29 -13.26
C GLU A 129 5.32 -11.76 -12.17
N PHE A 130 5.77 -10.85 -11.28
CA PHE A 130 6.58 -11.25 -10.11
C PHE A 130 5.82 -12.22 -9.20
N SER A 131 4.52 -12.00 -8.98
CA SER A 131 3.69 -12.92 -8.19
C SER A 131 3.65 -14.32 -8.80
N LYS A 132 3.59 -14.40 -10.14
CA LYS A 132 3.59 -15.67 -10.87
C LYS A 132 4.94 -16.37 -10.77
N GLN A 133 6.04 -15.64 -10.96
CA GLN A 133 7.41 -16.18 -10.80
C GLN A 133 7.66 -16.67 -9.37
N ILE A 134 7.22 -15.92 -8.36
CA ILE A 134 7.29 -16.34 -6.95
C ILE A 134 6.50 -17.64 -6.75
N LYS A 135 5.28 -17.76 -7.28
CA LYS A 135 4.48 -18.99 -7.17
C LYS A 135 5.12 -20.19 -7.88
N GLU A 136 5.75 -19.99 -9.02
CA GLU A 136 6.46 -21.04 -9.75
C GLU A 136 7.72 -21.49 -8.99
N LYS A 137 8.53 -20.54 -8.54
CA LYS A 137 9.73 -20.81 -7.73
C LYS A 137 9.41 -21.42 -6.36
N MET A 138 8.29 -21.04 -5.74
CA MET A 138 7.83 -21.70 -4.51
C MET A 138 7.49 -23.17 -4.75
N LYS A 139 6.88 -23.52 -5.89
CA LYS A 139 6.66 -24.92 -6.26
C LYS A 139 7.98 -25.66 -6.54
N GLU A 140 8.96 -24.99 -7.13
CA GLU A 140 10.30 -25.57 -7.31
C GLU A 140 10.96 -25.88 -5.95
N ILE A 141 10.85 -24.98 -4.96
CA ILE A 141 11.33 -25.23 -3.59
C ILE A 141 10.65 -26.48 -3.02
N ASP A 142 9.34 -26.61 -3.20
CA ASP A 142 8.60 -27.79 -2.73
C ASP A 142 9.13 -29.07 -3.39
N THR A 143 9.43 -29.04 -4.70
CA THR A 143 10.06 -30.17 -5.41
C THR A 143 11.45 -30.52 -4.88
N PHE A 144 12.30 -29.53 -4.63
CA PHE A 144 13.63 -29.77 -4.05
C PHE A 144 13.55 -30.33 -2.62
N ASP A 145 12.50 -29.96 -1.87
CA ASP A 145 12.18 -30.53 -0.56
C ASP A 145 11.71 -31.98 -0.62
N PHE A 146 11.14 -32.43 -1.74
CA PHE A 146 10.81 -33.84 -1.96
C PHE A 146 12.04 -34.68 -2.33
N ASP A 147 12.95 -34.11 -3.13
CA ASP A 147 14.15 -34.80 -3.60
C ASP A 147 15.29 -34.82 -2.56
N GLY A 148 15.11 -34.16 -1.41
CA GLY A 148 16.14 -34.06 -0.36
C GLY A 148 17.36 -33.25 -0.77
N ASN A 149 17.25 -32.44 -1.84
CA ASN A 149 18.33 -31.61 -2.35
C ASN A 149 18.39 -30.28 -1.56
N THR A 150 19.10 -30.32 -0.44
CA THR A 150 19.25 -29.18 0.48
C THR A 150 19.96 -27.99 -0.16
N GLU A 151 20.92 -28.21 -1.07
CA GLU A 151 21.65 -27.14 -1.75
C GLU A 151 20.81 -26.44 -2.84
N GLY A 152 20.00 -27.20 -3.57
CA GLY A 152 19.02 -26.64 -4.53
C GLY A 152 17.95 -25.82 -3.81
N LYS A 153 17.44 -26.33 -2.69
CA LYS A 153 16.45 -25.66 -1.85
C LYS A 153 16.92 -24.30 -1.34
N ILE A 154 18.13 -24.21 -0.78
CA ILE A 154 18.65 -22.95 -0.22
C ILE A 154 18.73 -21.89 -1.33
N ARG A 155 19.29 -22.25 -2.49
CA ARG A 155 19.38 -21.33 -3.64
C ARG A 155 18.01 -20.88 -4.15
N ALA A 156 17.06 -21.80 -4.29
CA ALA A 156 15.71 -21.48 -4.73
C ALA A 156 14.96 -20.61 -3.70
N THR A 157 15.19 -20.83 -2.39
CA THR A 157 14.61 -20.00 -1.32
C THR A 157 15.17 -18.58 -1.34
N GLU A 158 16.50 -18.44 -1.49
CA GLU A 158 17.14 -17.14 -1.65
C GLU A 158 16.66 -16.39 -2.91
N GLU A 159 16.45 -17.10 -4.03
CA GLU A 159 15.86 -16.52 -5.25
C GLU A 159 14.42 -16.03 -5.00
N VAL A 160 13.59 -16.81 -4.30
CA VAL A 160 12.23 -16.42 -3.96
C VAL A 160 12.22 -15.19 -3.05
N ASP A 161 13.09 -15.13 -2.05
CA ASP A 161 13.15 -14.00 -1.13
C ASP A 161 13.63 -12.73 -1.84
N LYS A 162 14.60 -12.83 -2.76
CA LYS A 162 14.99 -11.72 -3.66
C LYS A 162 13.82 -11.26 -4.54
N LEU A 163 13.07 -12.19 -5.14
CA LEU A 163 11.91 -11.84 -5.97
C LEU A 163 10.78 -11.19 -5.15
N LYS A 164 10.57 -11.63 -3.90
CA LYS A 164 9.61 -11.00 -2.99
C LYS A 164 10.05 -9.58 -2.60
N GLU A 165 11.34 -9.39 -2.35
CA GLU A 165 11.92 -8.07 -2.05
C GLU A 165 11.76 -7.15 -3.27
N GLN A 166 12.16 -7.59 -4.47
CA GLN A 166 11.98 -6.84 -5.71
C GLN A 166 10.50 -6.53 -6.01
N ARG A 167 9.60 -7.48 -5.79
CA ARG A 167 8.15 -7.24 -5.91
C ARG A 167 7.69 -6.16 -4.95
N ALA A 168 8.13 -6.20 -3.69
CA ALA A 168 7.76 -5.23 -2.67
C ALA A 168 8.34 -3.84 -2.98
N GLU A 169 9.57 -3.76 -3.47
CA GLU A 169 10.22 -2.52 -3.90
C GLU A 169 9.50 -1.89 -5.10
N GLU A 170 9.21 -2.66 -6.15
CA GLU A 170 8.48 -2.15 -7.31
C GLU A 170 7.04 -1.76 -6.96
N GLN A 171 6.37 -2.54 -6.10
CA GLN A 171 5.07 -2.13 -5.55
C GLN A 171 5.18 -0.81 -4.80
N ALA A 172 6.16 -0.65 -3.90
CA ALA A 172 6.37 0.58 -3.15
C ALA A 172 6.67 1.77 -4.07
N LYS A 173 7.47 1.57 -5.11
CA LYS A 173 7.79 2.60 -6.11
C LYS A 173 6.56 3.02 -6.91
N LEU A 174 5.78 2.08 -7.41
CA LEU A 174 4.54 2.39 -8.13
C LEU A 174 3.52 3.11 -7.23
N LEU A 175 3.43 2.71 -5.96
CA LEU A 175 2.57 3.36 -4.97
C LEU A 175 3.03 4.80 -4.70
N LEU A 176 4.34 5.00 -4.60
CA LEU A 176 4.94 6.32 -4.46
C LEU A 176 4.69 7.20 -5.68
N GLU A 177 4.84 6.66 -6.89
CA GLU A 177 4.55 7.36 -8.15
C GLU A 177 3.07 7.75 -8.26
N ALA A 178 2.14 6.85 -7.90
CA ALA A 178 0.72 7.13 -7.87
C ALA A 178 0.38 8.23 -6.85
N PHE A 179 0.94 8.14 -5.64
CA PHE A 179 0.80 9.17 -4.61
C PHE A 179 1.31 10.53 -5.09
N ASN A 180 2.47 10.55 -5.78
CA ASN A 180 3.07 11.76 -6.32
C ASN A 180 2.25 12.36 -7.47
N LYS A 181 1.68 11.54 -8.36
CA LYS A 181 0.76 12.00 -9.41
C LYS A 181 -0.49 12.63 -8.80
N ASP A 182 -1.12 11.97 -7.83
CA ASP A 182 -2.29 12.50 -7.12
C ASP A 182 -1.97 13.77 -6.33
N ARG A 183 -0.76 13.88 -5.81
CA ARG A 183 -0.25 15.11 -5.19
C ARG A 183 -0.16 16.24 -6.20
N VAL A 184 0.44 16.01 -7.37
CA VAL A 184 0.57 17.01 -8.43
C VAL A 184 -0.79 17.42 -8.98
N LEU A 185 -1.70 16.48 -9.22
CA LEU A 185 -3.07 16.76 -9.67
C LEU A 185 -3.83 17.62 -8.65
N LEU A 186 -3.68 17.34 -7.36
CA LEU A 186 -4.32 18.13 -6.31
C LEU A 186 -3.71 19.54 -6.23
N VAL A 187 -2.38 19.68 -6.27
CA VAL A 187 -1.70 20.99 -6.27
C VAL A 187 -2.13 21.80 -7.49
N ASN A 188 -2.17 21.20 -8.68
CA ASN A 188 -2.63 21.84 -9.90
C ASN A 188 -4.13 22.20 -9.83
N SER A 189 -4.97 21.32 -9.28
CA SER A 189 -6.41 21.58 -9.09
C SER A 189 -6.66 22.73 -8.11
N LEU A 190 -5.89 22.81 -7.02
CA LEU A 190 -5.91 23.93 -6.08
C LEU A 190 -5.43 25.22 -6.75
N GLN A 191 -4.37 25.17 -7.56
CA GLN A 191 -3.91 26.32 -8.35
C GLN A 191 -4.95 26.76 -9.39
N THR A 192 -5.70 25.84 -9.97
CA THR A 192 -6.77 26.12 -10.95
C THR A 192 -8.04 26.64 -10.26
N ALA A 193 -8.37 26.17 -9.06
CA ALA A 193 -9.46 26.70 -8.23
C ALA A 193 -9.14 28.09 -7.66
N THR A 194 -7.86 28.41 -7.44
CA THR A 194 -7.41 29.79 -7.20
C THR A 194 -7.26 30.62 -8.47
N GLN A 195 -7.53 30.06 -9.66
CA GLN A 195 -7.66 30.79 -10.93
C GLN A 195 -9.13 31.04 -11.32
N SER A 196 -10.11 30.56 -10.55
CA SER A 196 -11.51 31.02 -10.63
C SER A 196 -11.87 32.12 -9.62
N THR A 197 -10.95 32.48 -8.71
CA THR A 197 -10.70 33.89 -8.47
C THR A 197 -9.60 34.28 -9.43
N ALA A 198 -9.90 35.12 -10.42
CA ALA A 198 -8.84 35.81 -11.13
C ALA A 198 -7.81 36.32 -10.09
N PRO A 199 -6.48 36.30 -10.38
CA PRO A 199 -5.61 37.24 -9.67
C PRO A 199 -6.34 38.56 -9.76
N ALA A 200 -6.60 39.24 -8.63
CA ALA A 200 -7.27 40.52 -8.65
C ALA A 200 -6.62 41.32 -9.77
N ALA A 201 -7.36 41.48 -10.87
CA ALA A 201 -6.83 42.18 -12.03
C ALA A 201 -6.35 43.50 -11.44
N PRO A 202 -5.13 43.98 -11.76
CA PRO A 202 -4.79 45.34 -11.39
C PRO A 202 -5.96 46.16 -11.94
N ASP A 203 -6.68 46.90 -11.07
CA ASP A 203 -8.03 47.40 -11.35
C ASP A 203 -8.11 47.83 -12.81
N ALA A 204 -9.11 47.41 -13.58
CA ALA A 204 -9.15 47.69 -15.03
C ALA A 204 -8.83 49.17 -15.35
N ARG A 205 -9.19 50.07 -14.41
CA ARG A 205 -8.82 51.48 -14.33
C ARG A 205 -7.30 51.77 -14.19
N THR A 206 -6.56 51.10 -13.33
CA THR A 206 -5.09 51.22 -13.21
C THR A 206 -4.39 50.69 -14.46
N GLN A 207 -4.90 49.63 -15.08
CA GLN A 207 -4.33 49.11 -16.32
C GLN A 207 -4.60 50.01 -17.53
N GLU A 208 -5.79 50.62 -17.59
CA GLU A 208 -6.10 51.70 -18.55
C GLU A 208 -5.22 52.93 -18.35
N MET A 209 -5.00 53.38 -17.10
CA MET A 209 -4.09 54.50 -16.81
C MET A 209 -2.63 54.20 -17.17
N ILE A 210 -2.19 52.94 -16.99
CA ILE A 210 -0.85 52.51 -17.43
C ILE A 210 -0.75 52.55 -18.96
N ASN A 211 -1.75 52.03 -19.67
CA ASN A 211 -1.76 52.04 -21.14
C ASN A 211 -1.84 53.47 -21.71
N GLU A 212 -2.60 54.36 -21.06
CA GLU A 212 -2.68 55.77 -21.46
C GLU A 212 -1.35 56.50 -21.25
N LYS A 213 -0.65 56.23 -20.13
CA LYS A 213 0.68 56.82 -19.87
C LYS A 213 1.76 56.27 -20.81
N LEU A 214 1.71 54.99 -21.15
CA LEU A 214 2.61 54.39 -22.15
C LEU A 214 2.40 55.01 -23.53
N LYS A 215 1.14 55.18 -23.96
CA LYS A 215 0.82 55.84 -25.23
C LYS A 215 1.29 57.29 -25.29
N LYS A 216 1.12 58.05 -24.20
CA LYS A 216 1.63 59.43 -24.10
C LYS A 216 3.16 59.51 -24.13
N ALA A 217 3.85 58.52 -23.55
CA ALA A 217 5.29 58.43 -23.64
C ALA A 217 5.79 58.13 -25.06
N GLU A 218 5.06 57.31 -25.82
CA GLU A 218 5.36 57.05 -27.24
C GLU A 218 5.22 58.32 -28.10
N GLU A 219 4.12 59.07 -27.94
CA GLU A 219 3.89 60.34 -28.65
C GLU A 219 4.96 61.40 -28.33
N LEU A 220 5.36 61.52 -27.06
CA LEU A 220 6.43 62.43 -26.65
C LEU A 220 7.81 61.97 -27.15
N GLY A 221 8.02 60.65 -27.23
CA GLY A 221 9.21 60.04 -27.84
C GLY A 221 9.33 60.36 -29.33
N GLU A 222 8.22 60.31 -30.08
CA GLU A 222 8.16 60.70 -31.50
C GLU A 222 8.40 62.21 -31.71
N SER A 223 7.97 63.04 -30.76
CA SER A 223 8.24 64.49 -30.78
C SER A 223 9.66 64.90 -30.38
N GLY A 224 10.50 63.93 -29.99
CA GLY A 224 11.91 64.15 -29.62
C GLY A 224 12.14 64.69 -28.21
N MET A 225 11.11 64.73 -27.35
CA MET A 225 11.22 65.15 -25.95
C MET A 225 11.56 63.94 -25.05
N ILE A 226 12.82 63.50 -25.13
CA ILE A 226 13.31 62.27 -24.50
C ILE A 226 13.18 62.30 -22.96
N ASP A 227 13.50 63.43 -22.33
CA ASP A 227 13.47 63.56 -20.86
C ASP A 227 12.05 63.46 -20.28
N GLU A 228 11.04 63.98 -21.00
CA GLU A 228 9.64 63.93 -20.57
C GLU A 228 9.01 62.55 -20.84
N ALA A 229 9.35 61.92 -21.96
CA ALA A 229 8.93 60.57 -22.29
C ALA A 229 9.44 59.56 -21.25
N GLN A 230 10.72 59.66 -20.85
CA GLN A 230 11.32 58.76 -19.87
C GLN A 230 10.67 58.89 -18.48
N LYS A 231 10.32 60.13 -18.07
CA LYS A 231 9.61 60.36 -16.82
C LYS A 231 8.22 59.71 -16.80
N LEU A 232 7.48 59.75 -17.91
CA LEU A 232 6.17 59.09 -18.01
C LEU A 232 6.26 57.56 -18.03
N LEU A 233 7.33 57.01 -18.61
CA LEU A 233 7.63 55.57 -18.54
C LEU A 233 7.95 55.14 -17.11
N ASP A 234 8.78 55.90 -16.39
CA ASP A 234 9.11 55.63 -14.98
C ASP A 234 7.86 55.68 -14.09
N GLU A 235 6.94 56.62 -14.35
CA GLU A 235 5.65 56.70 -13.66
C GLU A 235 4.74 55.51 -13.98
N ALA A 236 4.73 55.02 -15.22
CA ALA A 236 3.97 53.83 -15.62
C ALA A 236 4.55 52.55 -14.96
N GLU A 237 5.87 52.44 -14.87
CA GLU A 237 6.54 51.35 -14.16
C GLU A 237 6.32 51.40 -12.66
N ALA A 238 6.30 52.58 -12.05
CA ALA A 238 5.99 52.75 -10.63
C ALA A 238 4.55 52.30 -10.31
N LEU A 239 3.58 52.63 -11.18
CA LEU A 239 2.19 52.17 -11.05
C LEU A 239 2.08 50.65 -11.22
N LYS A 240 2.86 50.06 -12.15
CA LYS A 240 2.96 48.61 -12.34
C LYS A 240 3.57 47.91 -11.12
N LYS A 241 4.55 48.54 -10.47
CA LYS A 241 5.22 48.02 -9.26
C LYS A 241 4.34 48.09 -8.01
N LEU A 242 3.48 49.10 -7.89
CA LEU A 242 2.49 49.21 -6.82
C LEU A 242 1.35 48.18 -6.94
N GLY A 243 0.96 47.83 -8.17
CA GLY A 243 0.00 46.75 -8.44
C GLY A 243 0.58 45.33 -8.25
N ALA A 244 1.90 45.19 -8.29
CA ALA A 244 2.60 43.91 -8.20
C ALA A 244 3.17 43.63 -6.81
N ARG A 245 2.39 43.80 -5.73
CA ARG A 245 2.81 43.30 -4.40
C ARG A 245 2.76 41.77 -4.40
N PRO A 246 3.90 41.05 -4.33
CA PRO A 246 3.87 39.62 -4.09
C PRO A 246 3.36 39.39 -2.66
N GLN A 247 2.52 38.38 -2.45
CA GLN A 247 2.18 37.98 -1.10
C GLN A 247 3.45 37.66 -0.30
N PRO A 248 3.57 38.10 0.96
CA PRO A 248 4.71 37.74 1.79
C PRO A 248 4.69 36.22 2.03
N VAL A 249 5.74 35.55 1.59
CA VAL A 249 6.10 34.22 2.12
C VAL A 249 6.40 34.39 3.62
N PRO A 250 5.82 33.60 4.53
CA PRO A 250 6.11 33.75 5.95
C PRO A 250 7.53 33.23 6.25
N ASP A 251 8.30 34.04 6.98
CA ASP A 251 9.67 33.77 7.40
C ASP A 251 9.79 32.50 8.26
N SER A 252 10.64 31.57 7.82
CA SER A 252 10.96 30.27 8.43
C SER A 252 11.81 30.35 9.72
N ALA A 253 11.81 31.45 10.45
CA ALA A 253 12.77 31.64 11.55
C ALA A 253 12.12 32.29 12.77
N LYS A 254 11.21 31.55 13.42
CA LYS A 254 10.92 31.52 14.88
C LYS A 254 9.54 30.88 15.09
N MET A 255 9.48 29.58 15.37
CA MET A 255 8.30 29.01 16.01
C MET A 255 8.71 28.02 17.10
N SER A 256 8.67 28.51 18.33
CA SER A 256 8.73 27.71 19.54
C SER A 256 7.41 26.94 19.72
N THR A 257 7.52 25.62 19.71
CA THR A 257 6.83 24.65 20.60
C THR A 257 5.30 24.61 20.73
N HIS A 258 4.48 25.41 20.03
CA HIS A 258 3.01 25.25 20.15
C HIS A 258 2.15 25.77 18.98
N VAL A 259 2.50 25.49 17.73
CA VAL A 259 1.62 25.80 16.58
C VAL A 259 1.74 24.70 15.51
N GLN A 260 0.60 24.33 14.92
CA GLN A 260 0.43 23.64 13.61
C GLN A 260 0.28 22.10 13.59
N ILE A 261 -0.74 21.57 14.25
CA ILE A 261 -1.42 20.34 13.80
C ILE A 261 -2.50 20.67 12.72
N THR A 262 -2.84 21.94 12.53
CA THR A 262 -4.09 22.37 11.87
C THR A 262 -4.03 22.59 10.35
N ASP A 263 -2.97 22.20 9.64
CA ASP A 263 -2.95 22.40 8.17
C ASP A 263 -1.98 21.47 7.40
N GLN A 264 -1.53 20.38 8.03
CA GLN A 264 -0.90 19.32 7.23
C GLN A 264 -2.04 18.61 6.53
N LYS A 265 -2.19 18.79 5.22
CA LYS A 265 -3.12 17.98 4.42
C LYS A 265 -2.70 16.52 4.55
N LEU A 266 -3.32 15.82 5.49
CA LEU A 266 -3.07 14.42 5.78
C LEU A 266 -3.93 13.59 4.84
N ARG A 267 -3.35 12.50 4.36
CA ARG A 267 -4.02 11.46 3.60
C ARG A 267 -3.95 10.16 4.37
N LEU A 268 -4.84 9.24 4.04
CA LEU A 268 -4.87 7.91 4.64
C LEU A 268 -4.42 6.86 3.63
N CYS A 269 -3.59 5.94 4.10
CA CYS A 269 -3.33 4.70 3.37
C CYS A 269 -4.53 3.75 3.56
N ASP A 270 -5.12 3.27 2.47
CA ASP A 270 -6.23 2.31 2.42
C ASP A 270 -5.85 0.86 2.78
N ILE A 271 -4.55 0.53 2.77
CA ILE A 271 -4.05 -0.79 3.14
C ILE A 271 -3.91 -0.93 4.66
N CYS A 272 -3.26 0.05 5.30
CA CYS A 272 -2.87 -0.06 6.72
C CYS A 272 -3.45 1.05 7.63
N GLY A 273 -4.20 2.00 7.07
CA GLY A 273 -4.89 3.05 7.83
C GLY A 273 -3.97 4.08 8.49
N ALA A 274 -2.70 4.16 8.08
CA ALA A 274 -1.78 5.18 8.58
C ALA A 274 -2.03 6.53 7.88
N PHE A 275 -1.81 7.61 8.63
CA PHE A 275 -1.81 8.97 8.09
C PHE A 275 -0.46 9.27 7.43
N LEU A 276 -0.52 9.76 6.20
CA LEU A 276 0.60 10.20 5.37
C LEU A 276 0.41 11.66 5.03
N SER A 277 1.41 12.51 5.23
CA SER A 277 1.32 13.90 4.83
C SER A 277 1.58 14.04 3.33
N VAL A 278 0.88 14.93 2.66
CA VAL A 278 1.18 15.30 1.26
C VAL A 278 2.59 15.90 1.11
N TYR A 279 3.14 16.45 2.20
CA TYR A 279 4.47 17.05 2.25
C TYR A 279 5.56 16.09 2.70
N ASP A 280 5.25 14.81 2.90
CA ASP A 280 6.26 13.82 3.28
C ASP A 280 7.29 13.62 2.16
N SER A 281 8.53 13.31 2.56
CA SER A 281 9.60 12.97 1.64
C SER A 281 9.41 11.57 1.08
N ASP A 282 9.89 11.36 -0.15
CA ASP A 282 9.82 10.06 -0.83
C ASP A 282 10.45 8.93 -0.01
N ARG A 283 11.52 9.23 0.74
CA ARG A 283 12.16 8.29 1.65
C ARG A 283 11.22 7.83 2.78
N ARG A 284 10.47 8.76 3.39
CA ARG A 284 9.52 8.43 4.46
C ARG A 284 8.33 7.62 3.94
N LEU A 285 7.90 7.91 2.71
CA LEU A 285 6.86 7.14 2.03
C LEU A 285 7.36 5.73 1.66
N ALA A 286 8.59 5.58 1.19
CA ALA A 286 9.20 4.28 0.94
C ALA A 286 9.30 3.43 2.22
N ASP A 287 9.73 4.01 3.34
CA ASP A 287 9.78 3.35 4.65
C ASP A 287 8.38 2.91 5.13
N HIS A 288 7.34 3.65 4.73
CA HIS A 288 5.95 3.29 5.01
C HIS A 288 5.49 2.08 4.18
N PHE A 289 5.66 2.13 2.86
CA PHE A 289 5.22 1.07 1.94
C PHE A 289 6.03 -0.22 2.10
N GLY A 290 7.34 -0.12 2.37
CA GLY A 290 8.22 -1.24 2.73
C GLY A 290 8.12 -1.67 4.20
N GLY A 291 7.22 -1.05 4.98
CA GLY A 291 7.05 -1.39 6.38
C GLY A 291 6.32 -2.72 6.58
N LYS A 292 6.69 -3.46 7.64
CA LYS A 292 6.07 -4.75 8.02
C LYS A 292 4.54 -4.67 8.15
N LEU A 293 4.01 -3.55 8.66
CA LEU A 293 2.56 -3.35 8.79
C LEU A 293 1.87 -3.29 7.43
N HIS A 294 2.42 -2.47 6.51
CA HIS A 294 1.85 -2.29 5.18
C HIS A 294 1.91 -3.60 4.39
N MET A 295 3.11 -4.21 4.32
CA MET A 295 3.31 -5.50 3.67
C MET A 295 2.48 -6.63 4.30
N GLY A 296 2.30 -6.61 5.62
CA GLY A 296 1.48 -7.60 6.33
C GLY A 296 0.01 -7.53 5.93
N TYR A 297 -0.59 -6.34 5.89
CA TYR A 297 -1.97 -6.20 5.42
C TYR A 297 -2.12 -6.51 3.93
N MET A 298 -1.11 -6.20 3.10
CA MET A 298 -1.11 -6.62 1.69
C MET A 298 -1.16 -8.14 1.55
N LEU A 299 -0.28 -8.85 2.27
CA LEU A 299 -0.23 -10.32 2.26
C LEU A 299 -1.56 -10.94 2.72
N ILE A 300 -2.17 -10.36 3.76
CA ILE A 300 -3.47 -10.80 4.28
C ILE A 300 -4.58 -10.59 3.24
N ARG A 301 -4.63 -9.43 2.56
CA ARG A 301 -5.62 -9.14 1.51
C ARG A 301 -5.42 -10.05 0.29
N GLU A 302 -4.18 -10.27 -0.15
CA GLU A 302 -3.85 -11.21 -1.22
C GLU A 302 -4.29 -12.63 -0.85
N LYS A 303 -3.99 -13.07 0.38
CA LYS A 303 -4.37 -14.40 0.86
C LYS A 303 -5.87 -14.60 0.93
N LEU A 304 -6.63 -13.56 1.34
CA LEU A 304 -8.09 -13.62 1.33
C LEU A 304 -8.62 -13.83 -0.11
N SER A 305 -8.08 -13.09 -1.08
CA SER A 305 -8.46 -13.23 -2.49
C SER A 305 -8.21 -14.65 -3.00
N GLU A 306 -7.06 -15.24 -2.66
CA GLU A 306 -6.75 -16.64 -3.03
C GLU A 306 -7.75 -17.64 -2.44
N LEU A 307 -8.07 -17.52 -1.15
CA LEU A 307 -9.01 -18.41 -0.48
C LEU A 307 -10.43 -18.29 -1.06
N GLN A 308 -10.87 -17.06 -1.34
CA GLN A 308 -12.17 -16.79 -1.97
C GLN A 308 -12.24 -17.36 -3.40
N GLU A 309 -11.17 -17.23 -4.18
CA GLU A 309 -11.09 -17.85 -5.50
C GLU A 309 -11.15 -19.38 -5.44
N GLU A 310 -10.43 -20.00 -4.49
CA GLU A 310 -10.43 -21.45 -4.33
C GLU A 310 -11.84 -21.96 -3.97
N LYS A 311 -12.52 -21.29 -3.04
CA LYS A 311 -13.91 -21.55 -2.66
C LYS A 311 -14.87 -21.38 -3.83
N ASN A 312 -14.70 -20.34 -4.64
CA ASN A 312 -15.51 -20.11 -5.83
C ASN A 312 -15.28 -21.17 -6.91
N LYS A 313 -14.03 -21.64 -7.09
CA LYS A 313 -13.70 -22.75 -7.99
C LYS A 313 -14.38 -24.04 -7.52
N ARG A 314 -14.30 -24.38 -6.22
CA ARG A 314 -14.98 -25.55 -5.64
C ARG A 314 -16.49 -25.49 -5.85
N ARG A 315 -17.13 -24.35 -5.57
CA ARG A 315 -18.57 -24.13 -5.83
C ARG A 315 -18.97 -24.29 -7.29
N LYS A 316 -18.12 -23.84 -8.24
CA LYS A 316 -18.36 -24.04 -9.68
C LYS A 316 -18.28 -25.51 -10.06
N VAL A 317 -17.29 -26.25 -9.54
CA VAL A 317 -17.16 -27.70 -9.77
C VAL A 317 -18.39 -28.43 -9.24
N ASP A 318 -18.79 -28.22 -7.99
CA ASP A 318 -19.99 -28.84 -7.40
C ASP A 318 -21.25 -28.53 -8.21
N ARG A 319 -21.42 -27.28 -8.66
CA ARG A 319 -22.55 -26.88 -9.51
C ARG A 319 -22.52 -27.61 -10.85
N THR A 320 -21.36 -27.72 -11.50
CA THR A 320 -21.24 -28.44 -12.77
C THR A 320 -21.41 -29.94 -12.64
N GLU A 321 -20.97 -30.55 -11.54
CA GLU A 321 -21.22 -31.96 -11.25
C GLU A 321 -22.70 -32.21 -10.96
N HIS A 322 -23.35 -31.34 -10.19
CA HIS A 322 -24.78 -31.40 -9.93
C HIS A 322 -25.58 -31.28 -11.24
N ASP A 323 -25.20 -30.36 -12.13
CA ASP A 323 -25.86 -30.18 -13.43
C ASP A 323 -25.65 -31.40 -14.34
N ARG A 324 -24.43 -31.95 -14.39
CA ARG A 324 -24.13 -33.23 -15.08
C ARG A 324 -24.90 -34.41 -14.50
N ARG A 325 -25.14 -34.45 -13.19
CA ARG A 325 -25.91 -35.51 -12.52
C ARG A 325 -27.40 -35.35 -12.79
N SER A 326 -27.91 -34.12 -12.82
CA SER A 326 -29.29 -33.78 -13.19
C SER A 326 -29.61 -34.19 -14.62
N LEU A 327 -28.71 -33.92 -15.57
CA LEU A 327 -28.85 -34.29 -16.99
C LEU A 327 -28.74 -35.81 -17.26
N ARG A 328 -28.21 -36.60 -16.31
CA ARG A 328 -28.07 -38.06 -16.43
C ARG A 328 -29.25 -38.84 -15.84
N LEU A 329 -30.23 -38.18 -15.21
CA LEU A 329 -31.43 -38.87 -14.74
C LEU A 329 -32.30 -39.22 -15.96
N PRO A 330 -32.50 -40.52 -16.28
CA PRO A 330 -33.36 -40.90 -17.39
C PRO A 330 -34.79 -40.47 -17.07
N SER A 331 -35.44 -39.80 -18.03
CA SER A 331 -36.86 -39.53 -17.98
C SER A 331 -37.61 -40.85 -17.91
N PHE A 332 -37.97 -41.30 -16.71
CA PHE A 332 -38.89 -42.41 -16.53
C PHE A 332 -40.23 -42.00 -17.15
N LYS A 333 -40.40 -42.33 -18.44
CA LYS A 333 -41.69 -42.32 -19.12
C LYS A 333 -42.53 -43.39 -18.45
N VAL A 334 -43.38 -42.95 -17.53
CA VAL A 334 -44.50 -43.73 -16.99
C VAL A 334 -45.40 -44.07 -18.18
N SER A 335 -45.52 -45.36 -18.50
CA SER A 335 -46.49 -45.89 -19.46
C SER A 335 -47.55 -46.69 -18.71
#